data_AF-A0A7K2J1N4-F1
#
_entry.id   AF-A0A7K2J1N4-F1
#
_cell.length_a   1.000
_cell.length_b   1.000
_cell.length_c   1.000
_cell.angle_alpha   90.00
_cell.angle_beta   90.00
_cell.angle_gamma   90.00
#
_symmetry.space_group_name_H-M   'P 1'
#
loop_
_entity.id
_entity.type
_entity.pdbx_description
1 polymer ?
#
loop_
_entity_poly.entity_id
_entity_poly.type
_entity_poly.pdbx_seq_one_letter_code
_entity_poly.pdbx_strand_id
1 'polypeptide(L)'
;MTAGPEAQAALRGRVAELVAGATDGEVTEAEILAAGGSLTALGVTSLAFLRLIDTVEDEFGVVLDLDGPFRLLDDLDGLVDHISELTAGGGNHG
;
A
#
# COMPACT_ATOMS: atom_id res chain seq x y z
N MET A 1 11.93 12.14 12.03
CA MET A 1 12.01 10.91 12.85
C MET A 1 11.72 9.78 11.89
N THR A 2 12.71 9.02 11.46
CA THR A 2 12.47 7.82 10.65
C THR A 2 11.73 6.82 11.53
N ALA A 3 10.49 6.49 11.18
CA ALA A 3 9.80 5.36 11.76
C ALA A 3 10.77 4.16 11.72
N GLY A 4 11.00 3.52 12.86
CA GLY A 4 11.97 2.43 12.93
C GLY A 4 11.59 1.28 11.98
N PRO A 5 12.53 0.41 11.59
CA PRO A 5 12.27 -0.71 10.67
C PRO A 5 11.11 -1.62 11.13
N GLU A 6 10.83 -1.67 12.44
CA GLU A 6 9.69 -2.40 13.00
C GLU A 6 8.33 -1.80 12.64
N ALA A 7 8.22 -0.46 12.61
CA ALA A 7 6.99 0.22 12.21
C ALA A 7 6.72 0.02 10.71
N GLN A 8 7.78 0.03 9.90
CA GLN A 8 7.67 -0.28 8.47
C GLN A 8 7.26 -1.73 8.24
N ALA A 9 7.83 -2.69 8.98
CA ALA A 9 7.43 -4.10 8.90
C ALA A 9 5.97 -4.33 9.32
N ALA A 10 5.50 -3.65 10.36
CA ALA A 10 4.11 -3.71 10.78
C ALA A 10 3.17 -3.10 9.72
N LEU A 11 3.54 -1.96 9.14
CA LEU A 11 2.78 -1.33 8.05
C LEU A 11 2.75 -2.22 6.81
N ARG A 12 3.88 -2.86 6.48
CA ARG A 12 4.00 -3.81 5.37
C ARG A 12 3.07 -5.01 5.51
N GLY A 13 2.94 -5.56 6.72
CA GLY A 13 1.95 -6.61 7.01
C GLY A 13 0.51 -6.13 6.80
N ARG A 14 0.18 -4.93 7.29
CA ARG A 14 -1.17 -4.34 7.10
C ARG A 14 -1.51 -4.09 5.65
N VAL A 15 -0.58 -3.49 4.89
CA VAL A 15 -0.79 -3.25 3.46
C VAL A 15 -0.95 -4.58 2.71
N ALA A 16 -0.19 -5.61 3.06
CA ALA A 16 -0.34 -6.94 2.45
C ALA A 16 -1.73 -7.56 2.72
N GLU A 17 -2.27 -7.39 3.93
CA GLU A 17 -3.62 -7.81 4.30
C GLU A 17 -4.69 -7.09 3.45
N LEU A 18 -4.53 -5.76 3.28
CA LEU A 18 -5.42 -4.95 2.45
C LEU A 18 -5.37 -5.32 0.97
N VAL A 19 -4.18 -5.57 0.42
CA VAL A 19 -4.00 -6.03 -0.97
C VAL A 19 -4.68 -7.39 -1.18
N ALA A 20 -4.53 -8.33 -0.24
CA ALA A 20 -5.20 -9.62 -0.31
C ALA A 20 -6.73 -9.47 -0.31
N GLY A 21 -7.27 -8.57 0.51
CA GLY A 21 -8.70 -8.24 0.51
C GLY A 21 -9.17 -7.61 -0.80
N ALA A 22 -8.41 -6.65 -1.32
CA ALA A 22 -8.74 -5.93 -2.56
C ALA A 22 -8.68 -6.81 -3.82
N THR A 23 -7.88 -7.88 -3.79
CA THR A 23 -7.79 -8.89 -4.86
C THR A 23 -8.80 -10.02 -4.74
N ASP A 24 -9.80 -9.91 -3.85
CA ASP A 24 -10.77 -10.98 -3.57
C ASP A 24 -10.08 -12.31 -3.16
N GLY A 25 -8.87 -12.23 -2.61
CA GLY A 25 -8.05 -13.39 -2.21
C GLY A 25 -7.32 -14.10 -3.35
N GLU A 26 -7.26 -13.53 -4.56
CA GLU A 26 -6.42 -14.05 -5.66
C GLU A 26 -4.93 -14.04 -5.31
N VAL A 27 -4.50 -13.08 -4.48
CA VAL A 27 -3.14 -13.01 -3.98
C VAL A 27 -3.16 -13.05 -2.45
N THR A 28 -2.40 -13.95 -1.85
CA THR A 28 -2.35 -14.06 -0.39
C THR A 28 -1.32 -13.10 0.22
N GLU A 29 -1.55 -12.69 1.48
CA GLU A 29 -0.61 -11.86 2.25
C GLU A 29 0.81 -12.46 2.23
N ALA A 30 0.92 -13.77 2.39
CA ALA A 30 2.20 -14.48 2.38
C ALA A 30 2.92 -14.37 1.02
N GLU A 31 2.20 -14.44 -0.09
CA GLU A 31 2.76 -14.26 -1.44
C GLU A 31 3.20 -12.81 -1.66
N ILE A 32 2.41 -11.85 -1.20
CA ILE A 32 2.73 -10.42 -1.29
C ILE A 32 4.00 -10.10 -0.50
N LEU A 33 4.09 -10.58 0.74
CA LEU A 33 5.24 -10.38 1.62
C LEU A 33 6.50 -11.08 1.09
N ALA A 34 6.34 -12.27 0.49
CA ALA A 34 7.44 -13.06 -0.08
C ALA A 34 7.92 -12.53 -1.44
N ALA A 35 7.02 -12.02 -2.28
CA ALA A 35 7.36 -11.48 -3.58
C ALA A 35 8.09 -10.14 -3.45
N GLY A 36 7.67 -9.28 -2.51
CA GLY A 36 8.35 -8.01 -2.21
C GLY A 36 8.61 -7.12 -3.42
N GLY A 37 7.82 -7.26 -4.48
CA GLY A 37 7.96 -6.59 -5.76
C GLY A 37 6.60 -6.27 -6.37
N SER A 38 6.57 -6.00 -7.68
CA SER A 38 5.40 -5.49 -8.38
C SER A 38 4.09 -6.22 -8.05
N LEU A 39 3.13 -5.51 -7.45
CA LEU A 39 1.73 -5.89 -7.29
C LEU A 39 1.12 -6.26 -8.65
N THR A 40 1.46 -5.53 -9.71
CA THR A 40 1.01 -5.83 -11.07
C THR A 40 1.52 -7.19 -11.57
N ALA A 41 2.74 -7.58 -11.17
CA ALA A 41 3.33 -8.87 -11.50
C ALA A 41 2.70 -10.02 -10.69
N LEU A 42 2.17 -9.73 -9.50
CA LEU A 42 1.34 -10.64 -8.71
C LEU A 42 -0.08 -10.83 -9.27
N GLY A 43 -0.43 -10.09 -10.33
CA GLY A 43 -1.76 -10.16 -10.93
C GLY A 43 -2.76 -9.19 -10.34
N VAL A 44 -2.32 -8.21 -9.54
CA VAL A 44 -3.19 -7.13 -9.08
C VAL A 44 -3.68 -6.35 -10.29
N THR A 45 -4.97 -6.51 -10.59
CA THR A 45 -5.61 -5.83 -11.72
C THR A 45 -5.83 -4.36 -11.39
N SER A 46 -6.03 -3.54 -12.43
CA SER A 46 -6.33 -2.11 -12.26
C SER A 46 -7.57 -1.86 -11.39
N LEU A 47 -8.55 -2.78 -11.38
CA LEU A 47 -9.74 -2.68 -10.53
C LEU A 47 -9.46 -3.05 -9.07
N ALA A 48 -8.69 -4.13 -8.84
CA ALA A 48 -8.23 -4.47 -7.49
C ALA A 48 -7.38 -3.34 -6.90
N PHE A 49 -6.59 -2.69 -7.74
CA PHE A 49 -5.78 -1.54 -7.35
C PHE A 49 -6.61 -0.31 -6.94
N LEU A 50 -7.68 0.02 -7.68
CA LEU A 50 -8.60 1.10 -7.28
C LEU A 50 -9.29 0.79 -5.95
N ARG A 51 -9.76 -0.45 -5.76
CA ARG A 51 -10.36 -0.89 -4.49
C ARG A 51 -9.37 -0.85 -3.33
N LEU A 52 -8.12 -1.22 -3.59
CA LEU A 52 -7.04 -1.14 -2.61
C LEU A 52 -6.85 0.31 -2.15
N ILE A 53 -6.81 1.25 -3.09
CA ILE A 53 -6.67 2.69 -2.78
C ILE A 53 -7.83 3.14 -1.90
N ASP A 54 -9.09 2.90 -2.32
CA ASP A 54 -10.26 3.28 -1.53
C ASP A 54 -10.18 2.72 -0.10
N THR A 55 -9.72 1.47 0.05
CA THR A 55 -9.59 0.81 1.36
C THR A 55 -8.45 1.39 2.20
N VAL A 56 -7.30 1.69 1.58
CA VAL A 56 -6.15 2.31 2.26
C VAL A 56 -6.47 3.73 2.68
N GLU A 57 -7.15 4.51 1.84
CA GLU A 57 -7.59 5.86 2.16
C GLU A 57 -8.57 5.87 3.34
N ASP A 58 -9.54 4.96 3.36
CA ASP A 58 -10.48 4.80 4.48
C ASP A 58 -9.79 4.32 5.76
N GLU A 59 -8.87 3.35 5.66
CA GLU A 59 -8.22 2.74 6.83
C GLU A 59 -7.18 3.67 7.48
N PHE A 60 -6.37 4.37 6.68
CA PHE A 60 -5.30 5.23 7.19
C PHE A 60 -5.69 6.72 7.25
N GLY A 61 -6.83 7.10 6.67
CA GLY A 61 -7.27 8.50 6.59
C GLY A 61 -6.34 9.36 5.72
N VAL A 62 -5.67 8.75 4.75
CA VAL A 62 -4.77 9.41 3.79
C VAL A 62 -5.45 9.54 2.44
N VAL A 63 -4.91 10.40 1.56
CA VAL A 63 -5.35 10.48 0.16
C VAL A 63 -4.17 10.09 -0.71
N LEU A 64 -4.35 9.06 -1.53
CA LEU A 64 -3.34 8.58 -2.47
C LEU A 64 -3.55 9.28 -3.81
N ASP A 65 -2.58 10.10 -4.20
CA ASP A 65 -2.65 10.80 -5.48
C ASP A 65 -2.33 9.85 -6.64
N LEU A 66 -3.37 9.46 -7.37
CA LEU A 66 -3.28 8.68 -8.60
C LEU A 66 -2.66 9.47 -9.77
N ASP A 67 -2.67 10.79 -9.75
CA ASP A 67 -1.94 11.60 -10.75
C ASP A 67 -0.45 11.74 -10.40
N GLY A 68 -0.03 11.25 -9.24
CA GLY A 68 1.36 11.18 -8.79
C GLY A 68 2.19 10.11 -9.52
N PRO A 69 3.40 9.80 -9.01
CA PRO A 69 4.24 8.77 -9.61
C PRO A 69 3.61 7.39 -9.35
N PHE A 70 2.68 6.96 -10.21
CA PHE A 70 2.01 5.65 -10.21
C PHE A 70 2.98 4.47 -10.01
N ARG A 71 4.26 4.64 -10.37
CA ARG A 71 5.33 3.65 -10.14
C ARG A 71 5.58 3.33 -8.67
N LEU A 72 5.32 4.26 -7.73
CA LEU A 72 5.48 4.01 -6.29
C LEU A 72 4.48 2.97 -5.79
N LEU A 73 3.32 2.88 -6.43
CA LEU A 73 2.27 1.94 -6.08
C LEU A 73 2.42 0.61 -6.82
N ASP A 74 3.36 0.51 -7.77
CA ASP A 74 3.63 -0.75 -8.46
C ASP A 74 4.22 -1.77 -7.48
N ASP A 75 5.09 -1.34 -6.56
CA ASP A 75 5.73 -2.21 -5.56
C ASP A 75 5.15 -2.03 -4.15
N LEU A 76 5.05 -3.13 -3.40
CA LEU A 76 4.60 -3.10 -2.00
C LEU A 76 5.45 -2.15 -1.13
N ASP A 77 6.77 -2.20 -1.29
CA ASP A 77 7.68 -1.40 -0.48
C ASP A 77 7.52 0.11 -0.77
N GLY A 78 7.29 0.48 -2.03
CA GLY A 78 7.01 1.86 -2.43
C GLY A 78 5.68 2.38 -1.88
N LEU A 79 4.64 1.53 -1.87
CA LEU A 79 3.34 1.84 -1.27
C LEU A 79 3.46 2.05 0.24
N VAL A 80 4.20 1.18 0.94
CA VAL A 80 4.43 1.28 2.39
C VAL A 80 5.21 2.54 2.75
N ASP A 81 6.27 2.86 2.00
CA ASP A 81 7.04 4.09 2.21
C ASP A 81 6.14 5.32 2.06
N HIS A 82 5.36 5.37 0.97
CA HIS A 82 4.47 6.49 0.70
C HIS A 82 3.38 6.68 1.79
N ILE A 83 2.74 5.60 2.24
CA ILE A 83 1.77 5.66 3.35
C ILE A 83 2.48 6.11 4.65
N SER A 84 3.70 5.62 4.91
CA SER A 84 4.48 6.05 6.06
C SER A 84 4.81 7.54 6.00
N GLU A 85 5.12 8.09 4.83
CA GLU A 85 5.35 9.52 4.63
C GLU A 85 4.07 10.34 4.84
N LEU A 86 2.94 9.88 4.30
CA LEU A 86 1.64 10.55 4.44
C LEU A 86 1.15 10.57 5.89
N THR A 87 1.30 9.45 6.61
CA THR A 87 0.91 9.34 8.02
C THR A 87 1.87 10.07 8.95
N ALA A 88 3.17 10.12 8.63
CA ALA A 88 4.15 10.90 9.39
C ALA A 88 4.10 12.41 9.09
N GLY A 89 3.68 12.78 7.88
CA GLY A 89 3.50 14.15 7.41
C GLY A 89 2.07 14.69 7.54
N GLY A 90 1.15 13.88 8.08
CA GLY A 90 -0.31 14.07 8.08
C GLY A 90 -0.78 15.24 8.93
N GLY A 91 -0.57 16.44 8.43
CA GLY A 91 -1.05 17.69 8.99
C GLY A 91 -0.94 18.85 8.01
N ASN A 92 -1.35 18.69 6.75
CA ASN A 92 -1.73 19.84 5.91
C ASN A 92 -2.53 19.42 4.67
N HIS A 93 -3.86 19.41 4.76
CA HIS A 93 -4.72 19.64 3.61
C HIS A 93 -5.55 20.89 3.93
N GLY A 94 -5.27 21.98 3.23
CA GLY A 94 -5.98 23.27 3.32
C GLY A 94 -6.79 23.51 2.07
#